data_AF-A0A1D6L8U6-F1
#
_entry.id   AF-A0A1D6L8U6-F1
#
_cell.length_a   1.000
_cell.length_b   1.000
_cell.length_c   1.000
_cell.angle_alpha   90.00
_cell.angle_beta   90.00
_cell.angle_gamma   90.00
#
_symmetry.space_group_name_H-M   'P 1'
#
loop_
_entity.id
_entity.type
_entity.pdbx_description
1 polymer ?
#
loop_
_entity_poly.entity_id
_entity_poly.type
_entity_poly.pdbx_seq_one_letter_code
_entity_poly.pdbx_strand_id
1 'polypeptide(L)'
;MKVRTFQIIVLQGIVGSLPWAAVVFFTMWFELIGFDNSSSAALNSFFAIGCASGSFLGGVIADVLSRYYPDSARVMCAQFSAFMGIPFSWILLTVIPQSVDYWSAYAVTLFLMGITISWCATCANNPMFAEVVPPKHRTMIYAFDRAFEGSFGSLAAPAVGLVTEKIYGYNAKAVDLSHGSVDGAYALSRGLLTMMIVPFALCLMFYTPLYTVFKRDRENARLASIKEQELT
;
A
#
# COMPACT_ATOMS: atom_id res chain seq x y z
N MET A 1 23.07 5.50 -17.12
CA MET A 1 23.05 4.85 -15.78
C MET A 1 21.80 3.96 -15.73
N LYS A 2 21.92 2.63 -15.68
CA LYS A 2 20.75 1.73 -15.52
C LYS A 2 20.47 1.62 -14.03
N VAL A 3 19.51 2.37 -13.52
CA VAL A 3 19.15 2.34 -12.10
C VAL A 3 18.22 1.15 -11.87
N ARG A 4 18.79 -0.01 -11.51
CA ARG A 4 18.01 -1.23 -11.28
C ARG A 4 17.08 -1.06 -10.08
N THR A 5 17.50 -0.27 -9.10
CA THR A 5 16.67 0.15 -7.96
C THR A 5 15.36 0.80 -8.42
N PHE A 6 15.41 1.67 -9.44
CA PHE A 6 14.21 2.34 -9.96
C PHE A 6 13.23 1.34 -10.57
N GLN A 7 13.73 0.39 -11.36
CA GLN A 7 12.87 -0.61 -11.99
C GLN A 7 12.16 -1.51 -10.96
N ILE A 8 12.87 -1.90 -9.90
CA ILE A 8 12.29 -2.72 -8.83
C ILE A 8 11.26 -1.92 -8.03
N ILE A 9 11.54 -0.64 -7.71
CA ILE A 9 10.58 0.20 -6.98
C ILE A 9 9.35 0.45 -7.82
N VAL A 10 9.47 0.77 -9.11
CA VAL A 10 8.29 0.96 -9.98
C VAL A 10 7.46 -0.32 -10.08
N LEU A 11 8.11 -1.48 -10.22
CA LEU A 11 7.42 -2.77 -10.29
C LEU A 11 6.73 -3.11 -8.96
N GLN A 12 7.38 -2.81 -7.83
CA GLN A 12 6.76 -2.90 -6.51
C GLN A 12 5.59 -1.92 -6.40
N GLY A 13 5.72 -0.68 -6.86
CA GLY A 13 4.70 0.36 -6.81
C GLY A 13 3.44 0.00 -7.58
N ILE A 14 3.59 -0.61 -8.77
CA ILE A 14 2.49 -1.14 -9.57
C ILE A 14 1.70 -2.20 -8.80
N VAL A 15 2.40 -3.09 -8.09
CA VAL A 15 1.74 -4.14 -7.30
C VAL A 15 1.20 -3.57 -5.98
N GLY A 16 1.91 -2.64 -5.38
CA GLY A 16 1.54 -1.97 -4.14
C GLY A 16 0.37 -1.01 -4.28
N SER A 17 0.04 -0.56 -5.49
CA SER A 17 -1.17 0.24 -5.76
C SER A 17 -2.44 -0.60 -5.83
N LEU A 18 -2.34 -1.92 -6.05
CA LEU A 18 -3.51 -2.80 -6.15
C LEU A 18 -4.33 -2.86 -4.83
N PRO A 19 -3.71 -3.02 -3.63
CA PRO A 19 -4.46 -2.96 -2.38
C PRO A 19 -5.14 -1.61 -2.14
N TRP A 20 -4.52 -0.50 -2.54
CA TRP A 20 -5.12 0.83 -2.40
C TRP A 20 -6.39 0.99 -3.24
N ALA A 21 -6.44 0.37 -4.42
CA ALA A 21 -7.66 0.32 -5.21
C ALA A 21 -8.75 -0.55 -4.55
N ALA A 22 -8.36 -1.63 -3.85
CA ALA A 22 -9.31 -2.45 -3.09
C ALA A 22 -9.93 -1.67 -1.91
N VAL A 23 -9.16 -0.80 -1.25
CA VAL A 23 -9.65 0.04 -0.14
C VAL A 23 -10.79 0.97 -0.57
N VAL A 24 -10.86 1.39 -1.83
CA VAL A 24 -11.98 2.22 -2.35
C VAL A 24 -13.33 1.50 -2.21
N PHE A 25 -13.34 0.17 -2.25
CA PHE A 25 -14.55 -0.64 -2.07
C PHE A 25 -14.93 -0.84 -0.60
N PHE A 26 -14.13 -0.39 0.37
CA PHE A 26 -14.46 -0.54 1.79
C PHE A 26 -15.76 0.19 2.16
N THR A 27 -16.00 1.38 1.60
CA THR A 27 -17.26 2.11 1.82
C THR A 27 -18.46 1.27 1.40
N MET A 28 -18.40 0.71 0.19
CA MET A 28 -19.45 -0.17 -0.34
C MET A 28 -19.61 -1.43 0.51
N TRP A 29 -18.50 -2.02 0.96
CA TRP A 29 -18.53 -3.19 1.83
C TRP A 29 -19.18 -2.89 3.19
N PHE A 30 -18.88 -1.75 3.82
CA PHE A 30 -19.54 -1.34 5.07
C PHE A 30 -21.04 -1.10 4.88
N GLU A 31 -21.44 -0.47 3.78
CA GLU A 31 -22.86 -0.29 3.44
C GLU A 31 -23.56 -1.64 3.22
N LEU A 32 -22.91 -2.63 2.60
CA LEU A 32 -23.45 -3.98 2.43
C LEU A 32 -23.63 -4.76 3.74
N ILE A 33 -22.77 -4.50 4.73
CA ILE A 33 -22.93 -5.03 6.10
C ILE A 33 -24.17 -4.42 6.79
N GLY A 34 -24.61 -3.25 6.36
CA GLY A 34 -25.73 -2.50 6.94
C GLY A 34 -25.32 -1.30 7.78
N PHE A 35 -24.05 -0.85 7.70
CA PHE A 35 -23.66 0.43 8.29
C PHE A 35 -24.32 1.58 7.53
N ASP A 36 -24.73 2.61 8.27
CA ASP A 36 -25.20 3.84 7.67
C ASP A 36 -24.05 4.64 7.04
N ASN A 37 -24.39 5.53 6.12
CA ASN A 37 -23.40 6.33 5.39
C ASN A 37 -22.49 7.15 6.33
N SER A 38 -23.03 7.61 7.48
CA SER A 38 -22.25 8.41 8.42
C SER A 38 -21.21 7.56 9.16
N SER A 39 -21.57 6.34 9.59
CA SER A 39 -20.62 5.40 10.21
C SER A 39 -19.56 4.92 9.24
N SER A 40 -19.93 4.60 8.00
CA SER A 40 -18.98 4.19 6.95
C SER A 40 -17.99 5.31 6.62
N ALA A 41 -18.47 6.56 6.51
CA ALA A 41 -17.62 7.72 6.32
C ALA A 41 -16.69 7.97 7.52
N ALA A 42 -17.18 7.77 8.75
CA ALA A 42 -16.37 7.87 9.96
C ALA A 42 -15.26 6.83 9.99
N LEU A 43 -15.54 5.56 9.67
CA LEU A 43 -14.55 4.48 9.59
C LEU A 43 -13.45 4.79 8.57
N ASN A 44 -13.83 5.25 7.38
CA ASN A 44 -12.85 5.68 6.37
C ASN A 44 -12.04 6.89 6.82
N SER A 45 -12.63 7.81 7.58
CA SER A 45 -11.92 8.96 8.15
C SER A 45 -10.90 8.50 9.20
N PHE A 46 -11.24 7.55 10.06
CA PHE A 46 -10.29 6.94 11.01
C PHE A 46 -9.14 6.26 10.28
N PHE A 47 -9.43 5.51 9.22
CA PHE A 47 -8.41 4.91 8.36
C PHE A 47 -7.49 5.97 7.75
N ALA A 48 -8.03 7.06 7.21
CA ALA A 48 -7.27 8.16 6.61
C ALA A 48 -6.38 8.87 7.64
N ILE A 49 -6.88 9.13 8.86
CA ILE A 49 -6.10 9.69 9.97
C ILE A 49 -4.96 8.73 10.36
N GLY A 50 -5.25 7.42 10.41
CA GLY A 50 -4.26 6.38 10.63
C GLY A 50 -3.17 6.40 9.55
N CYS A 51 -3.54 6.49 8.28
CA CYS A 51 -2.61 6.59 7.14
C CYS A 51 -1.73 7.84 7.20
N ALA A 52 -2.29 9.00 7.55
CA ALA A 52 -1.52 10.23 7.70
C ALA A 52 -0.51 10.13 8.87
N SER A 53 -0.97 9.63 10.01
CA SER A 53 -0.14 9.43 11.20
C SER A 53 0.96 8.39 10.95
N GLY A 54 0.60 7.28 10.29
CA GLY A 54 1.53 6.22 9.89
C GLY A 54 2.58 6.71 8.90
N SER A 55 2.19 7.48 7.89
CA SER A 55 3.12 8.06 6.92
C SER A 55 4.20 8.92 7.59
N PHE A 56 3.81 9.70 8.60
CA PHE A 56 4.72 10.51 9.41
C PHE A 56 5.61 9.63 10.30
N LEU A 57 5.02 8.72 11.08
CA LEU A 57 5.76 7.83 11.99
C LEU A 57 6.74 6.94 11.23
N GLY A 58 6.32 6.33 10.12
CA GLY A 58 7.16 5.49 9.28
C GLY A 58 8.35 6.24 8.68
N GLY A 59 8.16 7.51 8.31
CA GLY A 59 9.24 8.39 7.87
C GLY A 59 10.25 8.66 8.99
N VAL A 60 9.78 9.08 10.18
CA VAL A 60 10.64 9.37 11.33
C VAL A 60 11.41 8.13 11.78
N ILE A 61 10.75 6.98 11.88
CA ILE A 61 11.36 5.70 12.28
C ILE A 61 12.45 5.31 11.26
N ALA A 62 12.14 5.37 9.97
CA ALA A 62 13.12 5.04 8.94
C ALA A 62 14.31 5.99 8.95
N ASP A 63 14.10 7.29 9.12
CA ASP A 63 15.21 8.25 9.17
C ASP A 63 16.11 8.06 10.40
N VAL A 64 15.54 7.69 11.55
CA VAL A 64 16.32 7.33 12.75
C VAL A 64 17.10 6.04 12.51
N LEU A 65 16.46 4.99 12.00
CA LEU A 65 17.12 3.70 11.74
C LEU A 65 18.19 3.84 10.64
N SER A 66 17.98 4.69 9.65
CA SER A 66 18.95 4.97 8.58
C SER A 66 20.25 5.60 9.09
N ARG A 67 20.29 6.18 10.30
CA ARG A 67 21.54 6.61 10.93
C ARG A 67 22.42 5.44 11.36
N TYR A 68 21.80 4.32 11.75
CA TYR A 68 22.49 3.12 12.20
C TYR A 68 22.70 2.11 11.06
N TYR A 69 21.68 1.89 10.22
CA TYR A 69 21.67 0.95 9.10
C TYR A 69 21.33 1.65 7.78
N PRO A 70 22.25 2.44 7.20
CA PRO A 70 21.95 3.36 6.11
C PRO A 70 21.48 2.69 4.81
N ASP A 71 21.88 1.45 4.56
CA ASP A 71 21.54 0.73 3.32
C ASP A 71 20.33 -0.22 3.46
N SER A 72 19.93 -0.55 4.69
CA SER A 72 18.96 -1.62 4.94
C SER A 72 17.73 -1.17 5.74
N ALA A 73 17.87 -0.13 6.56
CA ALA A 73 16.79 0.38 7.41
C ALA A 73 15.51 0.70 6.64
N ARG A 74 15.63 1.41 5.52
CA ARG A 74 14.47 1.82 4.70
C ARG A 74 13.74 0.61 4.11
N VAL A 75 14.48 -0.39 3.63
CA VAL A 75 13.91 -1.62 3.08
C VAL A 75 13.24 -2.46 4.17
N MET A 76 13.84 -2.55 5.37
CA MET A 76 13.24 -3.24 6.51
C MET A 76 11.91 -2.60 6.93
N CYS A 77 11.85 -1.27 6.98
CA CYS A 77 10.62 -0.55 7.32
C CYS A 77 9.50 -0.78 6.29
N ALA A 78 9.84 -0.78 4.99
CA ALA A 78 8.88 -1.10 3.94
C ALA A 78 8.39 -2.55 4.00
N GLN A 79 9.28 -3.51 4.27
CA GLN A 79 8.88 -4.90 4.45
C GLN A 79 8.00 -5.09 5.67
N PHE A 80 8.30 -4.44 6.79
CA PHE A 80 7.44 -4.45 7.96
C PHE A 80 6.04 -3.93 7.62
N SER A 81 5.97 -2.81 6.91
CA SER A 81 4.71 -2.21 6.49
C SER A 81 3.88 -3.11 5.57
N ALA A 82 4.49 -3.68 4.54
CA ALA A 82 3.84 -4.62 3.63
C ALA A 82 3.43 -5.92 4.35
N PHE A 83 4.23 -6.39 5.31
CA PHE A 83 3.93 -7.58 6.09
C PHE A 83 2.72 -7.36 6.97
N MET A 84 2.64 -6.23 7.71
CA MET A 84 1.51 -5.90 8.58
C MET A 84 0.20 -5.72 7.80
N GLY A 85 0.27 -5.38 6.51
CA GLY A 85 -0.91 -5.36 5.63
C GLY A 85 -1.65 -6.72 5.57
N ILE A 86 -0.91 -7.84 5.61
CA ILE A 86 -1.49 -9.20 5.51
C ILE A 86 -2.37 -9.55 6.73
N PRO A 87 -1.85 -9.56 7.98
CA PRO A 87 -2.65 -9.91 9.16
C PRO A 87 -3.77 -8.91 9.39
N PHE A 88 -3.57 -7.61 9.17
CA PHE A 88 -4.65 -6.65 9.35
C PHE A 88 -5.77 -6.81 8.32
N SER A 89 -5.45 -7.10 7.05
CA SER A 89 -6.46 -7.39 6.03
C SER A 89 -7.24 -8.66 6.38
N TRP A 90 -6.57 -9.69 6.89
CA TRP A 90 -7.20 -10.92 7.38
C TRP A 90 -8.13 -10.65 8.57
N ILE A 91 -7.65 -9.93 9.59
CA ILE A 91 -8.44 -9.61 10.78
C ILE A 91 -9.68 -8.81 10.38
N LEU A 92 -9.51 -7.77 9.58
CA LEU A 92 -10.59 -6.88 9.16
C LEU A 92 -11.69 -7.62 8.38
N LEU A 93 -11.32 -8.42 7.40
CA LEU A 93 -12.27 -8.99 6.44
C LEU A 93 -12.79 -10.38 6.83
N THR A 94 -12.11 -11.11 7.72
CA THR A 94 -12.46 -12.50 8.08
C THR A 94 -12.72 -12.71 9.57
N VAL A 95 -11.99 -12.03 10.47
CA VAL A 95 -12.09 -12.29 11.92
C VAL A 95 -13.23 -11.49 12.55
N ILE A 96 -13.41 -10.23 12.13
CA ILE A 96 -14.48 -9.40 12.66
C ILE A 96 -15.81 -9.87 12.05
N PRO A 97 -16.80 -10.28 12.88
CA PRO A 97 -18.12 -10.64 12.38
C PRO A 97 -18.74 -9.46 11.63
N GLN A 98 -19.28 -9.73 10.44
CA GLN A 98 -19.93 -8.73 9.58
C GLN A 98 -21.30 -8.33 10.15
N SER A 99 -21.27 -7.59 11.26
CA SER A 99 -22.42 -6.99 11.94
C SER A 99 -22.10 -5.54 12.32
N VAL A 100 -23.14 -4.72 12.37
CA VAL A 100 -23.09 -3.31 12.79
C VAL A 100 -22.67 -3.13 14.25
N ASP A 101 -22.85 -4.14 15.09
CA ASP A 101 -22.53 -4.09 16.53
C ASP A 101 -21.02 -3.90 16.80
N TYR A 102 -20.17 -4.27 15.84
CA TYR A 102 -18.71 -4.27 15.99
C TYR A 102 -18.02 -3.00 15.45
N TRP A 103 -18.74 -1.87 15.37
CA TRP A 103 -18.20 -0.62 14.84
C TRP A 103 -16.84 -0.22 15.44
N SER A 104 -16.70 -0.30 16.76
CA SER A 104 -15.43 0.05 17.44
C SER A 104 -14.28 -0.89 17.08
N ALA A 105 -14.55 -2.18 16.85
CA ALA A 105 -13.53 -3.14 16.43
C ALA A 105 -13.04 -2.84 15.01
N TYR A 106 -13.96 -2.45 14.10
CA TYR A 106 -13.62 -1.97 12.76
C TYR A 106 -12.77 -0.69 12.82
N ALA A 107 -13.18 0.29 13.63
CA ALA A 107 -12.48 1.56 13.76
C ALA A 107 -11.03 1.38 14.26
N VAL A 108 -10.84 0.59 15.32
CA VAL A 108 -9.51 0.31 15.87
C VAL A 108 -8.65 -0.45 14.88
N THR A 109 -9.20 -1.48 14.21
CA THR A 109 -8.47 -2.28 13.23
C THR A 109 -8.05 -1.44 12.03
N LEU A 110 -8.95 -0.61 11.49
CA LEU A 110 -8.65 0.30 10.39
C LEU A 110 -7.61 1.35 10.78
N PHE A 111 -7.70 1.91 11.98
CA PHE A 111 -6.72 2.88 12.45
C PHE A 111 -5.32 2.27 12.57
N LEU A 112 -5.20 1.09 13.19
CA LEU A 112 -3.94 0.36 13.31
C LEU A 112 -3.39 -0.10 11.96
N MET A 113 -4.28 -0.56 11.07
CA MET A 113 -3.94 -0.92 9.71
C MET A 113 -3.40 0.30 8.96
N GLY A 114 -4.10 1.44 8.97
CA GLY A 114 -3.66 2.68 8.33
C GLY A 114 -2.31 3.16 8.85
N ILE A 115 -2.11 3.09 10.17
CA ILE A 115 -0.81 3.43 10.78
C ILE A 115 0.30 2.55 10.23
N THR A 116 0.07 1.26 9.94
CA THR A 116 1.14 0.32 9.61
C THR A 116 1.38 0.14 8.11
N ILE A 117 0.35 0.23 7.25
CA ILE A 117 0.49 -0.03 5.81
C ILE A 117 1.00 1.16 4.99
N SER A 118 1.00 2.36 5.58
CA SER A 118 1.27 3.61 4.87
C SER A 118 2.76 3.96 4.73
N TRP A 119 3.67 3.14 5.25
CA TRP A 119 5.08 3.52 5.37
C TRP A 119 5.87 3.32 4.07
N CYS A 120 5.47 2.41 3.19
CA CYS A 120 6.25 2.03 2.00
C CYS A 120 6.70 3.22 1.14
N ALA A 121 5.79 4.17 0.88
CA ALA A 121 6.08 5.34 0.05
C ALA A 121 6.98 6.38 0.76
N THR A 122 6.65 6.73 2.01
CA THR A 122 7.34 7.78 2.76
C THR A 122 8.67 7.34 3.35
N CYS A 123 8.78 6.08 3.77
CA CYS A 123 9.96 5.56 4.46
C CYS A 123 11.04 5.08 3.47
N ALA A 124 10.62 4.51 2.34
CA ALA A 124 11.50 3.78 1.44
C ALA A 124 11.49 4.34 0.03
N ASN A 125 10.37 4.29 -0.70
CA ASN A 125 10.37 4.58 -2.14
C ASN A 125 10.86 6.01 -2.44
N ASN A 126 10.24 7.03 -1.82
CA ASN A 126 10.61 8.42 -2.09
C ASN A 126 12.05 8.75 -1.65
N PRO A 127 12.51 8.39 -0.43
CA PRO A 127 13.88 8.67 -0.02
C PRO A 127 14.94 7.90 -0.83
N MET A 128 14.66 6.64 -1.21
CA MET A 128 15.58 5.87 -2.05
C MET A 128 15.77 6.52 -3.42
N PHE A 129 14.71 7.08 -4.02
CA PHE A 129 14.84 7.88 -5.25
C PHE A 129 15.67 9.14 -5.02
N ALA A 130 15.49 9.85 -3.91
CA ALA A 130 16.30 11.02 -3.60
C ALA A 130 17.80 10.69 -3.49
N GLU A 131 18.14 9.53 -2.94
CA GLU A 131 19.53 9.09 -2.74
C GLU A 131 20.19 8.56 -4.02
N VAL A 132 19.45 7.87 -4.89
CA VAL A 132 20.01 7.23 -6.09
C VAL A 132 19.99 8.15 -7.32
N VAL A 133 19.08 9.14 -7.34
CA VAL A 133 18.86 10.00 -8.50
C VAL A 133 19.53 11.36 -8.33
N PRO A 134 20.32 11.82 -9.34
CA PRO A 134 20.89 13.16 -9.34
C PRO A 134 19.82 14.25 -9.23
N PRO A 135 20.08 15.37 -8.52
CA PRO A 135 19.10 16.44 -8.31
C PRO A 135 18.41 16.94 -9.58
N LYS A 136 19.15 17.00 -10.70
CA LYS A 136 18.67 17.44 -12.03
C LYS A 136 17.53 16.58 -12.60
N HIS A 137 17.39 15.32 -12.16
CA HIS A 137 16.41 14.36 -12.72
C HIS A 137 15.37 13.86 -11.72
N ARG A 138 15.41 14.31 -10.46
CA ARG A 138 14.52 13.81 -9.40
C ARG A 138 13.04 14.02 -9.73
N THR A 139 12.66 15.23 -10.14
CA THR A 139 11.26 15.55 -10.50
C THR A 139 10.74 14.66 -11.61
N MET A 140 11.56 14.41 -12.63
CA MET A 140 11.20 13.53 -13.75
C MET A 140 10.96 12.10 -13.26
N ILE A 141 11.83 11.59 -12.39
CA ILE A 141 11.70 10.22 -11.87
C ILE A 141 10.48 10.05 -10.97
N TYR A 142 10.19 11.01 -10.09
CA TYR A 142 8.96 10.99 -9.30
C TYR A 142 7.71 11.06 -10.18
N ALA A 143 7.73 11.88 -11.23
CA ALA A 143 6.62 11.96 -12.18
C ALA A 143 6.39 10.64 -12.92
N PHE A 144 7.47 9.99 -13.38
CA PHE A 144 7.38 8.67 -14.02
C PHE A 144 6.84 7.62 -13.05
N ASP A 145 7.38 7.56 -11.83
CA ASP A 145 6.89 6.64 -10.80
C ASP A 145 5.38 6.77 -10.57
N ARG A 146 4.90 7.99 -10.29
CA ARG A 146 3.47 8.26 -10.09
C ARG A 146 2.64 7.93 -11.33
N ALA A 147 3.13 8.23 -12.53
CA ALA A 147 2.43 7.94 -13.77
C ALA A 147 2.28 6.43 -13.99
N PHE A 148 3.33 5.64 -13.76
CA PHE A 148 3.28 4.18 -13.90
C PHE A 148 2.43 3.54 -12.80
N GLU A 149 2.67 3.87 -11.52
CA GLU A 149 1.90 3.35 -10.40
C GLU A 149 0.41 3.65 -10.54
N GLY A 150 0.06 4.88 -10.92
CA GLY A 150 -1.32 5.32 -11.10
C GLY A 150 -2.00 4.67 -12.32
N SER A 151 -1.31 4.61 -13.46
CA SER A 151 -1.88 4.03 -14.68
C SER A 151 -2.19 2.55 -14.51
N PHE A 152 -1.24 1.77 -13.98
CA PHE A 152 -1.48 0.34 -13.74
C PHE A 152 -2.37 0.09 -12.52
N GLY A 153 -2.29 0.95 -11.49
CA GLY A 153 -3.20 0.90 -10.34
C GLY A 153 -4.66 1.08 -10.73
N SER A 154 -4.96 1.86 -11.77
CA SER A 154 -6.34 2.02 -12.27
C SER A 154 -6.98 0.71 -12.76
N LEU A 155 -6.17 -0.26 -13.21
CA LEU A 155 -6.64 -1.58 -13.66
C LEU A 155 -7.04 -2.49 -12.48
N ALA A 156 -6.63 -2.15 -11.27
CA ALA A 156 -6.90 -2.93 -10.08
C ALA A 156 -8.39 -2.91 -9.69
N ALA A 157 -9.07 -1.77 -9.80
CA ALA A 157 -10.48 -1.67 -9.42
C ALA A 157 -11.39 -2.56 -10.30
N PRO A 158 -11.25 -2.57 -11.65
CA PRO A 158 -11.90 -3.56 -12.50
C PRO A 158 -11.53 -5.01 -12.16
N ALA A 159 -10.25 -5.28 -11.84
CA ALA A 159 -9.81 -6.61 -11.44
C ALA A 159 -10.47 -7.09 -10.13
N VAL A 160 -10.61 -6.22 -9.12
CA VAL A 160 -11.32 -6.52 -7.87
C VAL A 160 -12.77 -6.89 -8.18
N GLY A 161 -13.45 -6.10 -9.02
CA GLY A 161 -14.82 -6.38 -9.45
C GLY A 161 -14.96 -7.74 -10.15
N LEU A 162 -14.08 -8.03 -11.12
CA LEU A 162 -14.08 -9.30 -11.86
C LEU A 162 -13.78 -10.51 -10.97
N VAL A 163 -12.82 -10.41 -10.05
CA VAL A 163 -12.49 -11.48 -9.09
C VAL A 163 -13.70 -11.74 -8.19
N THR A 164 -14.32 -10.68 -7.70
CA THR A 164 -15.46 -10.78 -6.78
C THR A 164 -16.69 -11.37 -7.48
N GLU A 165 -16.99 -10.95 -8.71
CA GLU A 165 -18.12 -11.45 -9.51
C GLU A 165 -17.90 -12.88 -10.02
N LYS A 166 -16.75 -13.16 -10.67
CA LYS A 166 -16.52 -14.45 -11.35
C LYS A 166 -16.02 -15.56 -10.44
N ILE A 167 -15.25 -15.26 -9.40
CA ILE A 167 -14.64 -16.27 -8.53
C ILE A 167 -15.50 -16.50 -7.28
N TYR A 168 -16.03 -15.43 -6.70
CA TYR A 168 -16.81 -15.49 -5.46
C TYR A 168 -18.32 -15.38 -5.66
N GLY A 169 -18.79 -15.20 -6.90
CA GLY A 169 -20.21 -15.26 -7.26
C GLY A 169 -21.02 -14.03 -6.85
N TYR A 170 -20.38 -12.87 -6.65
CA TYR A 170 -21.08 -11.64 -6.30
C TYR A 170 -22.00 -11.18 -7.45
N ASN A 171 -23.31 -11.14 -7.20
CA ASN A 171 -24.28 -10.71 -8.20
C ASN A 171 -24.65 -9.24 -8.01
N ALA A 172 -23.90 -8.34 -8.66
CA ALA A 172 -24.10 -6.89 -8.56
C ALA A 172 -25.51 -6.40 -8.97
N LYS A 173 -26.29 -7.21 -9.70
CA LYS A 173 -27.64 -6.85 -10.16
C LYS A 173 -28.76 -7.33 -9.24
N ALA A 174 -28.47 -8.26 -8.32
CA ALA A 174 -29.44 -8.83 -7.40
C ALA A 174 -29.27 -8.29 -5.96
N VAL A 175 -28.21 -7.53 -5.70
CA VAL A 175 -27.92 -6.95 -4.40
C VAL A 175 -28.69 -5.66 -4.25
N ASP A 176 -29.65 -5.65 -3.32
CA ASP A 176 -30.38 -4.46 -2.93
C ASP A 176 -29.56 -3.68 -1.89
N LEU A 177 -28.91 -2.60 -2.33
CA LEU A 177 -28.18 -1.68 -1.46
C LEU A 177 -29.08 -1.04 -0.39
N SER A 178 -30.41 -1.05 -0.57
CA SER A 178 -31.35 -0.44 0.37
C SER A 178 -31.68 -1.29 1.60
N HIS A 179 -31.48 -2.62 1.54
CA HIS A 179 -31.71 -3.54 2.65
C HIS A 179 -30.44 -4.22 3.17
N GLY A 180 -29.30 -4.04 2.49
CA GLY A 180 -28.07 -4.76 2.78
C GLY A 180 -28.14 -6.23 2.34
N SER A 181 -27.00 -6.82 2.05
CA SER A 181 -26.92 -8.23 1.68
C SER A 181 -25.72 -8.87 2.35
N VAL A 182 -25.98 -9.66 3.40
CA VAL A 182 -24.95 -10.37 4.17
C VAL A 182 -24.15 -11.28 3.25
N ASP A 183 -24.81 -12.02 2.35
CA ASP A 183 -24.16 -12.89 1.37
C ASP A 183 -23.28 -12.10 0.38
N GLY A 184 -23.74 -10.92 -0.05
CA GLY A 184 -22.97 -10.00 -0.88
C GLY A 184 -21.75 -9.43 -0.16
N ALA A 185 -21.89 -9.07 1.11
CA ALA A 185 -20.80 -8.57 1.96
C ALA A 185 -19.72 -9.65 2.17
N TYR A 186 -20.11 -10.91 2.37
CA TYR A 186 -19.16 -12.03 2.46
C TYR A 186 -18.45 -12.29 1.13
N ALA A 187 -19.17 -12.33 0.00
CA ALA A 187 -18.54 -12.51 -1.31
C ALA A 187 -17.54 -11.38 -1.64
N LEU A 188 -17.90 -10.13 -1.35
CA LEU A 188 -17.02 -8.97 -1.53
C LEU A 188 -15.81 -9.02 -0.59
N SER A 189 -16.00 -9.36 0.69
CA SER A 189 -14.90 -9.47 1.65
C SER A 189 -13.82 -10.47 1.22
N ARG A 190 -14.22 -11.61 0.63
CA ARG A 190 -13.28 -12.64 0.12
C ARG A 190 -12.55 -12.17 -1.13
N GLY A 191 -13.23 -11.44 -2.02
CA GLY A 191 -12.61 -10.79 -3.18
C GLY A 191 -11.57 -9.75 -2.77
N LEU A 192 -11.93 -8.89 -1.82
CA LEU A 192 -11.03 -7.88 -1.23
C LEU A 192 -9.85 -8.54 -0.54
N LEU A 193 -10.06 -9.59 0.25
CA LEU A 193 -9.00 -10.29 0.98
C LEU A 193 -7.92 -10.81 0.02
N THR A 194 -8.32 -11.47 -1.05
CA THR A 194 -7.39 -11.99 -2.07
C THR A 194 -6.63 -10.86 -2.75
N MET A 195 -7.32 -9.77 -3.11
CA MET A 195 -6.72 -8.59 -3.75
C MET A 195 -5.87 -7.73 -2.80
N MET A 196 -5.90 -7.98 -1.50
CA MET A 196 -4.99 -7.35 -0.53
C MET A 196 -3.81 -8.24 -0.19
N ILE A 197 -4.04 -9.51 0.18
CA ILE A 197 -2.99 -10.43 0.62
C ILE A 197 -1.99 -10.73 -0.50
N VAL A 198 -2.48 -11.04 -1.72
CA VAL A 198 -1.60 -11.43 -2.83
C VAL A 198 -0.65 -10.28 -3.21
N PRO A 199 -1.13 -9.03 -3.41
CA PRO A 199 -0.21 -7.95 -3.74
C PRO A 199 0.71 -7.56 -2.57
N PHE A 200 0.25 -7.62 -1.31
CA PHE A 200 1.15 -7.38 -0.17
C PHE A 200 2.28 -8.43 -0.09
N ALA A 201 1.97 -9.71 -0.32
CA ALA A 201 2.97 -10.77 -0.38
C ALA A 201 3.97 -10.57 -1.54
N LEU A 202 3.48 -10.19 -2.72
CA LEU A 202 4.33 -9.85 -3.86
C LEU A 202 5.19 -8.61 -3.59
N CYS A 203 4.68 -7.60 -2.88
CA CYS A 203 5.47 -6.44 -2.45
C CYS A 203 6.64 -6.87 -1.55
N LEU A 204 6.42 -7.76 -0.58
CA LEU A 204 7.49 -8.30 0.26
C LEU A 204 8.59 -8.99 -0.55
N MET A 205 8.18 -9.77 -1.55
CA MET A 205 9.10 -10.44 -2.46
C MET A 205 9.91 -9.43 -3.28
N PHE A 206 9.28 -8.38 -3.82
CA PHE A 206 9.99 -7.35 -4.60
C PHE A 206 10.88 -6.44 -3.75
N TYR A 207 10.58 -6.25 -2.47
CA TYR A 207 11.46 -5.53 -1.54
C TYR A 207 12.72 -6.33 -1.17
N THR A 208 12.70 -7.66 -1.23
CA THR A 208 13.85 -8.50 -0.87
C THR A 208 15.12 -8.25 -1.72
N PRO A 209 15.08 -8.15 -3.06
CA PRO A 209 16.26 -7.85 -3.85
C PRO A 209 16.82 -6.43 -3.63
N LEU A 210 16.03 -5.50 -3.08
CA LEU A 210 16.49 -4.12 -2.84
C LEU A 210 17.63 -4.04 -1.83
N TYR A 211 17.77 -4.98 -0.89
CA TYR A 211 18.90 -4.97 0.07
C TYR A 211 20.27 -4.99 -0.62
N THR A 212 20.39 -5.66 -1.76
CA THR A 212 21.67 -5.76 -2.49
C THR A 212 21.78 -4.72 -3.60
N VAL A 213 20.66 -4.47 -4.29
CA VAL A 213 20.63 -3.55 -5.45
C VAL A 213 20.73 -2.09 -5.01
N PHE A 214 20.04 -1.71 -3.94
CA PHE A 214 20.07 -0.33 -3.42
C PHE A 214 21.46 0.06 -2.96
N LYS A 215 22.14 -0.81 -2.18
CA LYS A 215 23.51 -0.58 -1.73
C LYS A 215 24.45 -0.28 -2.90
N ARG A 216 24.38 -1.11 -3.95
CA ARG A 216 25.22 -0.97 -5.14
C ARG A 216 24.91 0.31 -5.94
N ASP A 217 23.64 0.64 -6.13
CA ASP A 217 23.23 1.83 -6.89
C ASP A 217 23.54 3.12 -6.12
N ARG A 218 23.43 3.10 -4.79
CA ARG A 218 23.81 4.21 -3.91
C ARG A 218 25.31 4.48 -3.95
N GLU A 219 26.15 3.45 -3.85
CA GLU A 219 27.60 3.59 -3.99
C GLU A 219 27.99 4.16 -5.36
N ASN A 220 27.36 3.67 -6.44
CA ASN A 220 27.58 4.20 -7.79
C ASN A 220 27.17 5.67 -7.93
N ALA A 221 26.03 6.07 -7.34
CA ALA A 221 25.58 7.46 -7.35
C ALA A 221 26.54 8.36 -6.55
N ARG A 222 27.05 7.87 -5.42
CA ARG A 222 28.04 8.60 -4.59
C ARG A 222 29.35 8.80 -5.35
N LEU A 223 29.87 7.76 -5.98
CA LEU A 223 31.08 7.84 -6.81
C LEU A 223 30.91 8.78 -8.02
N ALA A 224 29.73 8.78 -8.65
CA ALA A 224 29.42 9.70 -9.74
C ALA A 224 29.39 11.17 -9.25
N SER A 225 28.81 11.43 -8.07
CA SER A 225 28.77 12.78 -7.50
C SER A 225 30.16 13.32 -7.13
N ILE A 226 31.05 12.46 -6.60
CA ILE A 226 32.43 12.83 -6.27
C ILE A 226 33.19 13.20 -7.56
N LYS A 227 33.04 12.39 -8.62
CA LYS A 227 33.66 12.70 -9.92
C LYS A 227 33.15 14.00 -10.53
N GLU A 228 31.85 14.30 -10.41
CA GLU A 228 31.28 15.56 -10.91
C GLU A 228 31.84 16.76 -10.11
N GLN A 229 32.07 16.61 -8.80
CA GLN A 229 32.73 17.63 -7.97
C GLN A 229 34.23 17.80 -8.27
N GLU A 230 34.95 16.72 -8.60
CA GLU A 230 36.38 16.81 -8.98
C GLU A 230 36.61 17.44 -10.36
N LEU A 231 35.59 17.45 -11.22
CA LEU A 231 35.62 18.03 -12.58
C LEU A 231 35.16 19.50 -12.64
N THR A 232 34.70 20.07 -11.52
CA THR A 232 34.20 21.46 -11.42
C THR A 232 35.17 22.32 -10.63
#